data_AF-C6ZQU7-F1
#
_entry.id   AF-C6ZQU7-F1
#
_cell.length_a   1.000
_cell.length_b   1.000
_cell.length_c   1.000
_cell.angle_alpha   90.00
_cell.angle_beta   90.00
_cell.angle_gamma   90.00
#
_symmetry.space_group_name_H-M   'P 1'
#
loop_
_entity.id
_entity.type
_entity.pdbx_description
1 polymer ?
#
loop_
_entity_poly.entity_id
_entity_poly.type
_entity_poly.pdbx_seq_one_letter_code
_entity_poly.pdbx_strand_id
1 'polypeptide(L)'
;MQLVPKGSICSCLIVLFSILINVTSALQCTHCLDPRSCRSNPEAIECAVDNVSLHRRLLGFQNPSLASAGDGSADGYKCFDLKMTYTSPLTGSTVLVEEKGCTYAGTDLCSGWSSTTQVERCSTCDSDDECNK
;
A
#
# COMPACT_ATOMS: atom_id res chain seq x y z
N MET A 1 -60.26 -33.26 38.65
CA MET A 1 -58.86 -33.61 38.30
C MET A 1 -58.33 -32.54 37.35
N GLN A 2 -57.56 -31.60 37.87
CA GLN A 2 -56.74 -30.68 37.08
C GLN A 2 -55.29 -30.97 37.43
N LEU A 3 -54.48 -31.30 36.42
CA LEU A 3 -53.03 -31.41 36.54
C LEU A 3 -52.40 -30.65 35.36
N VAL A 4 -51.59 -29.66 35.76
CA VAL A 4 -50.87 -28.67 34.96
C VAL A 4 -49.79 -29.35 34.09
N PRO A 5 -49.54 -28.92 32.83
CA PRO A 5 -48.46 -29.46 32.02
C PRO A 5 -47.09 -28.96 32.51
N LYS A 6 -46.16 -29.89 32.74
CA LYS A 6 -44.73 -29.61 32.96
C LYS A 6 -44.10 -29.24 31.61
N GLY A 7 -43.78 -27.95 31.44
CA GLY A 7 -42.93 -27.48 30.35
C GLY A 7 -41.50 -27.99 30.52
N SER A 8 -41.08 -28.86 29.60
CA SER A 8 -39.71 -29.35 29.49
C SER A 8 -38.89 -28.29 28.76
N ILE A 9 -38.03 -27.57 29.48
CA ILE A 9 -37.06 -26.64 28.91
C ILE A 9 -35.97 -27.50 28.27
N CYS A 10 -36.15 -27.82 26.98
CA CYS A 10 -35.10 -28.43 26.19
C CYS A 10 -34.07 -27.34 25.86
N SER A 11 -32.99 -27.36 26.63
CA SER A 11 -31.89 -26.42 26.64
C SER A 11 -31.36 -26.12 25.22
N CYS A 12 -31.70 -24.96 24.67
CA CYS A 12 -30.98 -24.38 23.54
C CYS A 12 -29.64 -23.86 24.07
N LEU A 13 -28.63 -24.73 24.10
CA LEU A 13 -27.23 -24.30 24.15
C LEU A 13 -26.91 -23.59 22.83
N ILE A 14 -27.21 -22.29 22.77
CA ILE A 14 -26.73 -21.40 21.72
C ILE A 14 -25.23 -21.24 21.96
N VAL A 15 -24.43 -22.07 21.30
CA VAL A 15 -22.98 -21.92 21.27
C VAL A 15 -22.68 -20.72 20.35
N LEU A 16 -22.63 -19.53 20.94
CA LEU A 16 -22.10 -18.32 20.30
C LEU A 16 -20.60 -18.52 20.08
N PHE A 17 -20.22 -19.13 18.96
CA PHE A 17 -18.86 -19.05 18.43
C PHE A 17 -18.65 -17.61 17.95
N SER A 18 -18.19 -16.73 18.84
CA SER A 18 -17.63 -15.44 18.47
C SER A 18 -16.35 -15.71 17.69
N ILE A 19 -16.46 -15.79 16.36
CA ILE A 19 -15.29 -15.78 15.48
C ILE A 19 -14.66 -14.40 15.66
N LEU A 20 -13.61 -14.31 16.47
CA LEU A 20 -12.71 -13.17 16.51
C LEU A 20 -11.98 -13.16 15.17
N ILE A 21 -12.57 -12.50 14.17
CA ILE A 21 -11.86 -12.14 12.97
C ILE A 21 -10.89 -11.04 13.40
N ASN A 22 -9.64 -11.41 13.67
CA ASN A 22 -8.57 -10.41 13.73
C ASN A 22 -8.44 -9.85 12.32
N VAL A 23 -9.21 -8.82 12.02
CA VAL A 23 -8.98 -7.99 10.84
C VAL A 23 -7.68 -7.24 11.15
N THR A 24 -6.55 -7.83 10.78
CA THR A 24 -5.31 -7.05 10.67
C THR A 24 -5.60 -6.06 9.55
N SER A 25 -5.77 -4.79 9.88
CA SER A 25 -5.81 -3.73 8.88
C SER A 25 -4.45 -3.72 8.17
N ALA A 26 -4.45 -3.68 6.84
CA ALA A 26 -3.19 -3.49 6.13
C ALA A 26 -2.67 -2.06 6.37
N LEU A 27 -1.35 -1.90 6.32
CA LEU A 27 -0.66 -0.62 6.48
C LEU A 27 -1.32 0.47 5.62
N GLN A 28 -1.56 1.65 6.18
CA GLN A 28 -2.03 2.81 5.43
C GLN A 28 -0.86 3.73 5.09
N CYS A 29 -0.81 4.23 3.86
CA CYS A 29 0.23 5.15 3.42
C CYS A 29 -0.39 6.42 2.82
N THR A 30 0.26 7.56 3.03
CA THR A 30 -0.03 8.77 2.27
C THR A 30 0.19 8.49 0.79
N HIS A 31 -0.77 8.88 -0.05
CA HIS A 31 -0.76 8.55 -1.47
C HIS A 31 -0.92 9.79 -2.35
N CYS A 32 -0.05 9.91 -3.35
CA CYS A 32 -0.12 10.90 -4.41
C CYS A 32 0.68 10.42 -5.64
N LEU A 33 0.28 10.89 -6.82
CA LEU A 33 0.80 10.42 -8.11
C LEU A 33 1.54 11.49 -8.89
N ASP A 34 1.54 12.73 -8.39
CA ASP A 34 2.17 13.85 -9.07
C ASP A 34 2.46 15.01 -8.08
N PRO A 35 3.35 15.95 -8.44
CA PRO A 35 3.71 17.06 -7.57
C PRO A 35 2.53 17.94 -7.11
N ARG A 36 1.44 18.02 -7.88
CA ARG A 36 0.26 18.78 -7.50
C ARG A 36 -0.54 18.04 -6.44
N SER A 37 -0.77 16.74 -6.62
CA SER A 37 -1.48 15.92 -5.62
C SER A 37 -0.69 15.79 -4.32
N CYS A 38 0.63 15.66 -4.39
CA CYS A 38 1.47 15.59 -3.18
C CYS A 38 1.50 16.90 -2.36
N ARG A 39 1.20 18.05 -2.98
CA ARG A 39 1.08 19.35 -2.28
C ARG A 39 -0.34 19.63 -1.75
N SER A 40 -1.36 18.91 -2.22
CA SER A 40 -2.77 19.24 -1.98
C SER A 40 -3.37 18.46 -0.80
N ASN A 41 -2.59 18.23 0.26
CA ASN A 41 -2.95 17.38 1.40
C ASN A 41 -3.33 15.96 0.97
N PRO A 42 -2.34 15.13 0.57
CA PRO A 42 -2.58 13.78 0.09
C PRO A 42 -3.29 12.91 1.12
N GLU A 43 -4.24 12.09 0.65
CA GLU A 43 -5.00 11.18 1.50
C GLU A 43 -4.21 9.90 1.81
N ALA A 44 -4.50 9.31 2.96
CA ALA A 44 -4.01 7.98 3.30
C ALA A 44 -4.91 6.91 2.67
N ILE A 45 -4.30 5.89 2.08
CA ILE A 45 -5.01 4.73 1.54
C ILE A 45 -4.43 3.45 2.13
N GLU A 46 -5.28 2.44 2.27
CA GLU A 46 -4.84 1.09 2.65
C GLU A 46 -3.98 0.47 1.56
N CYS A 47 -2.85 -0.11 1.93
CA CYS A 47 -1.98 -0.79 0.99
C CYS A 47 -2.61 -2.08 0.46
N ALA A 48 -2.68 -2.16 -0.86
CA ALA A 48 -3.19 -3.31 -1.59
C ALA A 48 -2.36 -3.53 -2.85
N VAL A 49 -2.47 -4.72 -3.43
CA VAL A 49 -1.77 -5.12 -4.67
C VAL A 49 -2.01 -4.12 -5.81
N ASP A 50 -3.22 -3.59 -5.93
CA ASP A 50 -3.58 -2.64 -6.98
C ASP A 50 -2.81 -1.31 -6.84
N ASN A 51 -2.68 -0.79 -5.61
CA ASN A 51 -1.95 0.44 -5.32
C ASN A 51 -0.45 0.27 -5.60
N VAL A 52 0.13 -0.85 -5.18
CA VAL A 52 1.53 -1.19 -5.49
C VAL A 52 1.75 -1.33 -7.00
N SER A 53 0.83 -2.01 -7.68
CA SER A 53 0.90 -2.24 -9.13
C SER A 53 0.82 -0.95 -9.93
N LEU A 54 0.02 0.03 -9.49
CA LEU A 54 -0.07 1.34 -10.13
C LEU A 54 1.28 2.06 -10.13
N HIS A 55 1.90 2.24 -8.96
CA HIS A 55 3.20 2.92 -8.87
C HIS A 55 4.30 2.18 -9.63
N ARG A 56 4.33 0.84 -9.58
CA ARG A 56 5.30 0.05 -10.36
C ARG A 56 5.15 0.27 -11.86
N ARG A 57 3.93 0.44 -12.38
CA ARG A 57 3.69 0.77 -13.79
C ARG A 57 4.16 2.18 -14.14
N LEU A 58 3.89 3.16 -13.27
CA LEU A 58 4.26 4.55 -13.48
C LEU A 58 5.77 4.76 -13.44
N LEU A 59 6.45 4.10 -12.51
CA LEU A 59 7.89 4.25 -12.26
C LEU A 59 8.75 3.23 -13.01
N GLY A 60 8.17 2.15 -13.53
CA GLY A 60 8.92 1.01 -14.09
C GLY A 60 9.78 1.34 -15.30
N PHE A 61 9.45 2.39 -16.05
CA PHE A 61 10.31 2.86 -17.14
C PHE A 61 11.60 3.50 -16.63
N GLN A 62 11.50 4.31 -15.57
CA GLN A 62 12.63 4.99 -14.94
C GLN A 62 13.39 4.05 -13.99
N ASN A 63 12.73 3.04 -13.44
CA ASN A 63 13.30 2.05 -12.55
C ASN A 63 12.99 0.61 -13.03
N PRO A 64 13.81 0.07 -13.96
CA PRO A 64 13.63 -1.28 -14.48
C PRO A 64 13.65 -2.38 -13.41
N SER A 65 14.28 -2.15 -12.25
CA SER A 65 14.30 -3.12 -11.16
C SER A 65 12.90 -3.39 -10.58
N LEU A 66 12.00 -2.39 -10.64
CA LEU A 66 10.60 -2.51 -10.24
C LEU A 66 9.78 -3.35 -11.24
N ALA A 67 10.23 -3.55 -12.47
CA ALA A 67 9.56 -4.47 -13.39
C ALA A 67 9.93 -5.93 -13.09
N SER A 68 11.17 -6.16 -12.63
CA SER A 68 11.71 -7.50 -12.34
C SER A 68 11.41 -8.04 -10.94
N ALA A 69 11.01 -7.20 -9.99
CA ALA A 69 10.67 -7.66 -8.65
C ALA A 69 9.44 -8.59 -8.69
N GLY A 70 9.46 -9.70 -7.94
CA GLY A 70 8.31 -10.62 -7.87
C GLY A 70 7.08 -10.00 -7.20
N ASP A 71 5.99 -10.76 -7.15
CA ASP A 71 4.87 -10.48 -6.25
C ASP A 71 5.37 -10.70 -4.82
N GLY A 72 5.50 -9.60 -4.06
CA GLY A 72 5.93 -9.59 -2.67
C GLY A 72 4.78 -9.40 -1.70
N SER A 73 3.53 -9.61 -2.11
CA SER A 73 2.34 -9.38 -1.26
C SER A 73 2.34 -10.24 0.00
N ALA A 74 2.93 -11.43 -0.05
CA ALA A 74 3.07 -12.33 1.09
C ALA A 74 3.99 -11.76 2.20
N ASP A 75 4.94 -10.90 1.85
CA ASP A 75 5.89 -10.28 2.78
C ASP A 75 5.35 -8.97 3.38
N GLY A 76 4.14 -8.55 2.97
CA GLY A 76 3.50 -7.31 3.39
C GLY A 76 3.92 -6.09 2.58
N TYR A 77 3.62 -4.92 3.13
CA TYR A 77 3.76 -3.62 2.46
C TYR A 77 4.62 -2.67 3.27
N LYS A 78 5.18 -1.67 2.60
CA LYS A 78 5.80 -0.49 3.19
C LYS A 78 5.42 0.76 2.40
N CYS A 79 5.40 1.90 3.07
CA CYS A 79 5.19 3.18 2.44
C CYS A 79 6.47 3.68 1.77
N PHE A 80 6.32 4.52 0.75
CA PHE A 80 7.42 5.25 0.12
C PHE A 80 7.11 6.73 -0.08
N ASP A 81 8.16 7.55 -0.11
CA ASP A 81 8.15 8.95 -0.58
C ASP A 81 9.28 9.12 -1.59
N LEU A 82 8.92 9.51 -2.81
CA LEU A 82 9.82 9.69 -3.94
C LEU A 82 9.68 11.09 -4.52
N LYS A 83 10.82 11.73 -4.77
CA LYS A 83 10.96 12.87 -5.66
C LYS A 83 12.17 12.69 -6.54
N MET A 84 11.97 12.84 -7.85
CA MET A 84 13.02 12.68 -8.84
C MET A 84 12.74 13.54 -10.07
N THR A 85 13.76 13.68 -10.90
CA THR A 85 13.61 14.19 -12.25
C THR A 85 14.14 13.18 -13.25
N TYR A 86 13.60 13.16 -14.46
CA TYR A 86 14.17 12.40 -15.56
C TYR A 86 14.07 13.17 -16.87
N THR A 87 14.99 12.90 -17.79
CA THR A 87 14.92 13.44 -19.15
C THR A 87 14.07 12.52 -20.01
N SER A 88 12.94 13.03 -20.51
CA SER A 88 12.05 12.29 -21.41
C SER A 88 12.81 11.90 -22.69
N PRO A 89 12.91 10.59 -23.02
CA PRO A 89 13.56 10.17 -24.26
C PRO A 89 12.76 10.55 -25.51
N LEU A 90 11.46 10.85 -25.36
CA LEU A 90 10.58 11.24 -26.47
C LEU A 90 10.70 12.72 -26.82
N THR A 91 10.88 13.57 -25.82
CA THR A 91 10.81 15.04 -25.99
C THR A 91 12.09 15.77 -25.59
N GLY A 92 13.06 15.10 -24.96
CA GLY A 92 14.26 15.71 -24.39
C GLY A 92 14.00 16.64 -23.20
N SER A 93 12.75 16.77 -22.76
CA SER A 93 12.37 17.66 -21.66
C SER A 93 12.63 17.00 -20.30
N THR A 94 13.05 17.80 -19.32
CA THR A 94 13.12 17.37 -17.92
C THR A 94 11.71 17.30 -17.34
N VAL A 95 11.37 16.16 -16.75
CA VAL A 95 10.09 15.88 -16.09
C VAL A 95 10.34 15.73 -14.60
N LEU A 96 9.57 16.47 -13.79
CA LEU A 96 9.55 16.30 -12.34
C LEU A 96 8.50 15.23 -11.97
N VAL A 97 8.92 14.26 -11.17
CA VAL A 97 8.07 13.25 -10.57
C VAL A 97 8.13 13.41 -9.04
N GLU A 98 6.96 13.43 -8.42
CA GLU A 98 6.83 13.37 -6.97
C GLU A 98 5.64 12.45 -6.69
N GLU A 99 5.90 11.34 -6.01
CA GLU A 99 4.92 10.29 -5.71
C GLU A 99 5.10 9.78 -4.28
N LYS A 100 4.00 9.45 -3.63
CA LYS A 100 3.95 8.74 -2.34
C LYS A 100 2.97 7.60 -2.47
N GLY A 101 3.21 6.49 -1.78
CA GLY A 101 2.28 5.37 -1.78
C GLY A 101 2.86 4.11 -1.18
N CYS A 102 2.37 2.95 -1.65
CA CYS A 102 2.75 1.64 -1.14
C CYS A 102 3.69 0.90 -2.10
N THR A 103 4.62 0.14 -1.54
CA THR A 103 5.41 -0.89 -2.24
C THR A 103 5.45 -2.16 -1.41
N TYR A 104 5.87 -3.28 -1.99
CA TYR A 104 6.08 -4.52 -1.22
C TYR A 104 7.27 -4.36 -0.26
N ALA A 105 7.18 -4.99 0.91
CA ALA A 105 8.24 -4.95 1.94
C ALA A 105 9.61 -5.36 1.38
N GLY A 106 9.64 -6.45 0.60
CA GLY A 106 10.86 -6.98 -0.03
C GLY A 106 11.38 -6.19 -1.24
N THR A 107 10.68 -5.14 -1.69
CA THR A 107 11.12 -4.33 -2.84
C THR A 107 12.03 -3.17 -2.39
N ASP A 108 13.25 -3.09 -2.93
CA ASP A 108 14.10 -1.90 -2.76
C ASP A 108 13.79 -0.83 -3.81
N LEU A 109 12.76 -0.02 -3.52
CA LEU A 109 12.26 1.03 -4.43
C LEU A 109 13.29 2.14 -4.68
N CYS A 110 14.23 2.36 -3.76
CA CYS A 110 15.20 3.46 -3.84
C CYS A 110 16.46 3.09 -4.65
N SER A 111 16.52 1.89 -5.20
CA SER A 111 17.60 1.40 -6.05
C SER A 111 17.13 1.15 -7.49
N GLY A 112 18.06 0.91 -8.42
CA GLY A 112 17.73 0.46 -9.78
C GLY A 112 17.24 1.52 -10.76
N TRP A 113 17.30 2.80 -10.39
CA TRP A 113 16.98 3.94 -11.26
C TRP A 113 17.92 4.04 -12.47
N SER A 114 17.37 4.42 -13.62
CA SER A 114 18.13 4.60 -14.86
C SER A 114 19.14 5.74 -14.73
N SER A 115 20.19 5.70 -15.56
CA SER A 115 21.21 6.76 -15.60
C SER A 115 20.67 8.13 -16.04
N THR A 116 19.48 8.17 -16.65
CA THR A 116 18.78 9.40 -17.07
C THR A 116 17.86 9.96 -15.98
N THR A 117 17.80 9.30 -14.82
CA THR A 117 16.96 9.66 -13.68
C THR A 117 17.84 10.19 -12.55
N GLN A 118 17.48 11.35 -12.03
CA GLN A 118 18.10 11.94 -10.85
C GLN A 118 17.11 11.89 -9.69
N VAL A 119 17.38 11.03 -8.70
CA VAL A 119 16.60 10.92 -7.47
C VAL A 119 17.04 12.00 -6.49
N GLU A 120 16.13 12.88 -6.10
CA GLU A 120 16.37 13.93 -5.12
C GLU A 120 16.01 13.47 -3.70
N ARG A 121 14.94 12.68 -3.59
CA ARG A 121 14.42 12.13 -2.34
C ARG A 121 13.88 10.73 -2.62
N CYS A 122 14.31 9.75 -1.84
CA CYS A 122 13.65 8.46 -1.81
C CYS A 122 13.77 7.88 -0.40
N SER A 123 12.66 7.47 0.17
CA SER A 123 12.62 6.83 1.48
C SER A 123 11.49 5.81 1.53
N THR A 124 11.64 4.81 2.40
CA THR A 124 10.61 3.82 2.70
C THR A 124 10.47 3.61 4.20
N CYS A 125 9.27 3.29 4.67
CA CYS A 125 8.99 3.05 6.08
C CYS A 125 7.80 2.09 6.24
N ASP A 126 7.74 1.38 7.35
CA ASP A 126 6.72 0.37 7.67
C ASP A 126 6.39 0.30 9.17
N SER A 127 6.84 1.29 9.97
CA SER A 127 6.68 1.27 11.42
C SER A 127 5.23 1.53 11.85
N ASP A 128 4.53 2.41 11.14
CA ASP A 128 3.21 2.93 11.50
C ASP A 128 2.47 3.41 10.24
N ASP A 129 1.15 3.59 10.37
CA ASP A 129 0.33 4.22 9.34
C ASP A 129 0.80 5.64 9.02
N GLU A 130 0.78 5.97 7.73
CA GLU A 130 1.14 7.28 7.19
C GLU A 130 2.56 7.73 7.57
N CYS A 131 3.48 6.80 7.80
CA CYS A 131 4.88 7.08 8.12
C CYS A 131 5.63 7.87 7.03
N ASN A 132 5.04 7.99 5.83
CA ASN A 132 5.57 8.71 4.67
C ASN A 132 4.94 10.08 4.43
N LYS A 133 4.35 10.72 5.45
CA LYS A 133 3.81 12.10 5.36
C LYS A 133 4.86 13.13 4.94
#